data_AF-A0A6N9NYL7-F1
#
_entry.id   AF-A0A6N9NYL7-F1
#
_cell.length_a   1.000
_cell.length_b   1.000
_cell.length_c   1.000
_cell.angle_alpha   90.00
_cell.angle_beta   90.00
_cell.angle_gamma   90.00
#
_symmetry.space_group_name_H-M   'P 1'
#
loop_
_entity.id
_entity.type
_entity.pdbx_description
1 polymer ?
#
loop_
_entity_poly.entity_id
_entity_poly.type
_entity_poly.pdbx_seq_one_letter_code
_entity_poly.pdbx_strand_id
1 'polypeptide(L)'
;MNREQRRAFKKKHKKSVREHAADRFNKLSQEIENPLHDGDKVQLDVDRIISRKDYAQTTEEYHSFVESSRDRVFTVRLYRKRKDGFSAIIELVEEPKWLFWYGDLVLVENGG
;
A
#
# COMPACT_ATOMS: atom_id res chain seq x y z
N MET A 1 9.36 -15.37 0.38
CA MET A 1 8.56 -16.44 1.05
C MET A 1 8.05 -17.45 0.05
N ASN A 2 8.40 -18.72 0.23
CA ASN A 2 7.89 -19.83 -0.59
C ASN A 2 6.44 -20.23 -0.17
N ARG A 3 5.80 -21.12 -0.94
CA ARG A 3 4.40 -21.54 -0.73
C ARG A 3 4.17 -22.19 0.64
N GLU A 4 5.11 -23.00 1.11
CA GLU A 4 5.03 -23.68 2.41
C GLU A 4 5.14 -22.68 3.57
N GLN A 5 6.08 -21.75 3.50
CA GLN A 5 6.23 -20.65 4.46
C GLN A 5 4.96 -19.79 4.54
N ARG A 6 4.32 -19.49 3.39
CA ARG A 6 3.04 -18.75 3.36
C ARG A 6 1.92 -19.51 4.07
N ARG A 7 1.83 -20.83 3.84
CA ARG A 7 0.84 -21.70 4.52
C ARG A 7 1.10 -21.81 6.02
N ALA A 8 2.36 -22.03 6.41
CA ALA A 8 2.76 -22.11 7.82
C ALA A 8 2.49 -20.79 8.56
N PHE A 9 2.82 -19.64 7.95
CA PHE A 9 2.53 -18.32 8.51
C PHE A 9 1.04 -18.12 8.73
N LYS A 10 0.20 -18.42 7.71
CA LYS A 10 -1.26 -18.31 7.82
C LYS A 10 -1.82 -19.20 8.93
N LYS A 11 -1.29 -20.43 9.09
CA LYS A 11 -1.71 -21.36 10.16
C LYS A 11 -1.35 -20.82 11.55
N LYS A 12 -0.18 -20.23 11.72
CA LYS A 12 0.30 -19.68 13.00
C LYS A 12 -0.39 -18.37 13.39
N HIS A 13 -0.51 -17.44 12.44
CA HIS A 13 -1.00 -16.08 12.71
C HIS A 13 -2.49 -15.87 12.40
N LYS A 14 -3.17 -16.89 11.87
CA LYS A 14 -4.58 -16.86 11.42
C LYS A 14 -4.90 -15.77 10.38
N LYS A 15 -3.87 -15.14 9.81
CA LYS A 15 -3.93 -14.03 8.85
C LYS A 15 -2.87 -14.24 7.77
N SER A 16 -3.13 -13.75 6.56
CA SER A 16 -2.12 -13.69 5.50
C SER A 16 -1.00 -12.72 5.88
N VAL A 17 0.14 -12.84 5.20
CA VAL A 17 1.28 -11.91 5.36
C VAL A 17 0.83 -10.47 5.05
N ARG A 18 0.01 -10.30 4.01
CA ARG A 18 -0.58 -9.02 3.58
C ARG A 18 -1.40 -8.38 4.70
N GLU A 19 -2.31 -9.15 5.30
CA GLU A 19 -3.12 -8.70 6.43
C GLU A 19 -2.29 -8.38 7.68
N HIS A 20 -1.30 -9.23 8.00
CA HIS A 20 -0.46 -9.01 9.17
C HIS A 20 0.38 -7.74 9.04
N ALA A 21 0.92 -7.46 7.86
CA ALA A 21 1.66 -6.24 7.57
C ALA A 21 0.75 -4.99 7.71
N ALA A 22 -0.44 -5.02 7.10
CA ALA A 22 -1.38 -3.91 7.19
C ALA A 22 -1.78 -3.59 8.64
N ASP A 23 -2.11 -4.61 9.43
CA ASP A 23 -2.45 -4.43 10.85
C ASP A 23 -1.27 -3.81 11.64
N ARG A 24 -0.02 -4.14 11.31
CA ARG A 24 1.18 -3.57 11.94
C ARG A 24 1.38 -2.10 11.57
N PHE A 25 1.25 -1.74 10.29
CA PHE A 25 1.37 -0.35 9.83
C PHE A 25 0.27 0.53 10.41
N ASN A 26 -0.97 0.07 10.41
CA ASN A 26 -2.10 0.77 11.04
C ASN A 26 -1.88 1.08 12.53
N LYS A 27 -1.13 0.21 13.23
CA LYS A 27 -0.80 0.39 14.65
C LYS A 27 0.36 1.34 14.88
N LEU A 28 1.23 1.56 13.90
CA LEU A 28 2.35 2.52 13.99
C LEU A 28 1.91 3.94 13.63
N SER A 29 0.89 4.10 12.80
CA SER A 29 0.35 5.40 12.36
C SER A 29 -0.69 5.99 13.31
N GLN A 30 -0.57 5.81 14.63
CA GLN A 30 -1.61 6.23 15.59
C GLN A 30 -1.79 7.74 15.72
N GLU A 31 -0.83 8.56 15.27
CA GLU A 31 -0.81 10.02 15.47
C GLU A 31 -0.98 10.82 14.17
N ILE A 32 -1.43 10.18 13.09
CA ILE A 32 -1.48 10.79 11.76
C ILE A 32 -2.94 10.97 11.36
N GLU A 33 -3.35 12.21 11.11
CA GLU A 33 -4.66 12.52 10.55
C GLU A 33 -4.83 11.77 9.22
N ASN A 34 -6.03 11.24 8.98
CA ASN A 34 -6.25 10.33 7.85
C ASN A 34 -6.10 11.09 6.52
N PRO A 35 -5.01 10.86 5.76
CA PRO A 35 -4.66 11.76 4.66
C PRO A 35 -5.37 11.40 3.36
N LEU A 36 -5.98 10.22 3.27
CA LEU A 36 -6.63 9.70 2.06
C LEU A 36 -7.93 8.97 2.42
N HIS A 37 -8.89 9.04 1.50
CA HIS A 37 -10.21 8.43 1.56
C HIS A 37 -10.45 7.55 0.31
N ASP A 38 -11.40 6.62 0.41
CA ASP A 38 -11.82 5.85 -0.77
C ASP A 38 -12.33 6.79 -1.85
N GLY A 39 -11.90 6.59 -3.10
CA GLY A 39 -12.30 7.43 -4.23
C GLY A 39 -11.31 8.53 -4.58
N ASP A 40 -10.43 8.93 -3.66
CA ASP A 40 -9.38 9.92 -3.91
C ASP A 40 -8.53 9.55 -5.12
N LYS A 41 -8.09 10.56 -5.87
CA LYS A 41 -7.19 10.40 -7.01
C LYS A 41 -5.77 10.71 -6.58
N VAL A 42 -4.88 9.76 -6.81
CA VAL A 42 -3.48 9.82 -6.38
C VAL A 42 -2.53 9.46 -7.49
N GLN A 43 -1.30 9.97 -7.39
CA GLN A 43 -0.14 9.49 -8.13
C GLN A 43 0.84 8.80 -7.19
N LEU A 44 1.65 7.89 -7.74
CA LEU A 44 2.77 7.33 -6.99
C LEU A 44 3.88 8.38 -6.86
N ASP A 45 4.39 8.58 -5.64
CA ASP A 45 5.64 9.31 -5.41
C ASP A 45 6.82 8.40 -5.82
N VAL A 46 7.04 8.30 -7.12
CA VAL A 46 8.05 7.39 -7.69
C VAL A 46 9.43 7.69 -7.12
N ASP A 47 9.81 8.96 -6.99
CA ASP A 47 11.13 9.35 -6.51
C ASP A 47 11.35 8.97 -5.03
N ARG A 48 10.30 9.06 -4.21
CA ARG A 48 10.33 8.51 -2.84
C ARG A 48 10.42 7.00 -2.83
N ILE A 49 9.69 6.30 -3.69
CA ILE A 49 9.65 4.83 -3.69
C ILE A 49 11.02 4.27 -4.10
N ILE A 50 11.60 4.77 -5.20
CA ILE A 50 12.94 4.37 -5.67
C ILE A 50 14.05 4.81 -4.68
N SER A 51 13.75 5.86 -3.92
CA SER A 51 14.37 6.30 -2.67
C SER A 51 14.95 5.24 -1.74
N ARG A 52 14.15 4.20 -1.57
CA ARG A 52 14.20 3.35 -0.39
C ARG A 52 15.27 2.27 -0.54
N LYS A 53 15.96 1.99 0.57
CA LYS A 53 17.01 0.97 0.62
C LYS A 53 16.51 -0.43 0.25
N ASP A 54 15.24 -0.73 0.50
CA ASP A 54 14.62 -2.01 0.21
C ASP A 54 13.99 -2.10 -1.19
N TYR A 55 13.89 -0.98 -1.92
CA TYR A 55 13.37 -0.99 -3.30
C TYR A 55 14.20 -1.91 -4.20
N ALA A 56 15.54 -1.88 -4.08
CA ALA A 56 16.42 -2.75 -4.86
C ALA A 56 16.18 -4.26 -4.62
N GLN A 57 15.50 -4.63 -3.52
CA GLN A 57 15.21 -6.03 -3.17
C GLN A 57 13.81 -6.49 -3.62
N THR A 58 12.99 -5.60 -4.21
CA THR A 58 11.68 -5.97 -4.74
C THR A 58 11.79 -6.66 -6.10
N THR A 59 10.68 -7.19 -6.60
CA THR A 59 10.63 -7.89 -7.88
C THR A 59 10.77 -6.93 -9.06
N GLU A 60 11.38 -7.37 -10.15
CA GLU A 60 11.49 -6.62 -11.41
C GLU A 60 10.12 -6.16 -11.96
N GLU A 61 9.09 -6.97 -11.80
CA GLU A 61 7.71 -6.61 -12.16
C GLU A 61 7.20 -5.39 -11.36
N TYR A 62 7.59 -5.29 -10.08
CA TYR A 62 7.24 -4.15 -9.25
C TYR A 62 8.02 -2.90 -9.66
N HIS A 63 9.31 -3.06 -10.00
CA HIS A 63 10.12 -1.96 -10.54
C HIS A 63 9.51 -1.38 -11.81
N SER A 64 9.18 -2.27 -12.75
CA SER A 64 8.57 -1.90 -14.03
C SER A 64 7.24 -1.18 -13.82
N PHE A 65 6.42 -1.65 -12.88
CA PHE A 65 5.17 -1.00 -12.52
C PHE A 65 5.38 0.41 -11.95
N VAL A 66 6.26 0.56 -10.96
CA VAL A 66 6.52 1.86 -10.30
C VAL A 66 7.06 2.87 -11.30
N GLU A 67 8.06 2.50 -12.10
CA GLU A 67 8.72 3.41 -13.04
C GLU A 67 7.80 3.84 -14.19
N SER A 68 6.93 2.95 -14.68
CA SER A 68 5.94 3.26 -15.71
C SER A 68 4.73 4.06 -15.21
N SER A 69 4.62 4.30 -13.90
CA SER A 69 3.46 4.92 -13.28
C SER A 69 3.62 6.41 -12.94
N ARG A 70 4.74 7.04 -13.31
CA ARG A 70 5.04 8.47 -12.99
C ARG A 70 3.90 9.42 -13.33
N ASP A 71 3.29 9.26 -14.50
CA ASP A 71 2.22 10.14 -14.98
C ASP A 71 0.82 9.52 -14.85
N ARG A 72 0.69 8.37 -14.19
CA ARG A 72 -0.58 7.65 -14.06
C ARG A 72 -1.31 8.07 -12.79
N VAL A 73 -2.58 8.45 -12.95
CA VAL A 73 -3.50 8.71 -11.83
C VAL A 73 -4.26 7.43 -11.50
N PHE A 74 -4.36 7.13 -10.21
CA PHE A 74 -5.05 5.96 -9.68
C PHE A 74 -6.14 6.36 -8.71
N THR A 75 -7.10 5.47 -8.52
CA THR A 75 -8.17 5.64 -7.52
C THR A 75 -7.80 4.91 -6.24
N VAL A 76 -7.93 5.58 -5.10
CA VAL A 76 -7.66 5.04 -3.77
C VAL A 76 -8.75 4.06 -3.35
N ARG A 77 -8.32 2.89 -2.86
CA ARG A 77 -9.12 2.00 -2.02
C ARG A 77 -8.36 1.66 -0.74
N LEU A 78 -8.85 2.15 0.40
CA LEU A 78 -8.28 1.89 1.72
C LEU A 78 -8.38 0.39 2.07
N TYR A 79 -7.25 -0.22 2.41
CA TYR A 79 -7.18 -1.63 2.73
C TYR A 79 -7.10 -1.87 4.24
N ARG A 80 -8.05 -2.62 4.81
CA ARG A 80 -8.13 -2.93 6.27
C ARG A 80 -8.25 -1.66 7.13
N LYS A 81 -9.24 -0.82 6.80
CA LYS A 81 -9.61 0.37 7.57
C LYS A 81 -9.74 0.05 9.07
N ARG A 82 -9.18 0.93 9.89
CA ARG A 82 -9.44 1.02 11.33
C ARG A 82 -10.87 1.53 11.56
N LYS A 83 -11.33 1.48 12.83
CA LYS A 83 -12.67 1.94 13.23
C LYS A 83 -12.90 3.43 13.01
N ASP A 84 -11.83 4.22 13.02
CA ASP A 84 -11.80 5.67 12.76
C ASP A 84 -11.77 6.01 11.26
N GLY A 85 -11.84 5.00 10.38
CA GLY A 85 -11.76 5.19 8.93
C GLY A 85 -10.33 5.18 8.38
N PHE A 86 -9.30 5.24 9.24
CA PHE A 86 -7.92 5.32 8.81
C PHE A 86 -7.40 4.02 8.19
N SER A 87 -6.60 4.14 7.14
CA SER A 87 -5.76 3.04 6.67
C SER A 87 -4.37 3.52 6.27
N ALA A 88 -3.34 2.89 6.84
CA ALA A 88 -1.97 3.13 6.44
C ALA A 88 -1.67 2.54 5.06
N ILE A 89 -2.44 1.53 4.66
CA ILE A 89 -2.21 0.74 3.46
C ILE A 89 -3.33 0.97 2.45
N ILE A 90 -2.93 1.23 1.22
CA ILE A 90 -3.78 1.62 0.12
C ILE A 90 -3.64 0.59 -1.02
N GLU A 91 -4.77 0.21 -1.60
CA GLU A 91 -4.85 -0.47 -2.89
C GLU A 91 -5.18 0.57 -3.97
N LEU A 92 -4.56 0.41 -5.15
CA LEU A 92 -4.95 1.15 -6.34
C LEU A 92 -6.07 0.36 -7.02
N VAL A 93 -7.23 0.97 -7.28
CA VAL A 93 -8.40 0.27 -7.84
C VAL A 93 -8.06 -0.39 -9.17
N GLU A 94 -7.31 0.32 -10.02
CA GLU A 94 -6.89 -0.12 -11.34
C GLU A 94 -5.83 -1.23 -11.27
N GLU A 95 -5.07 -1.29 -10.16
CA GLU A 95 -3.91 -2.18 -9.99
C GLU A 95 -3.92 -2.83 -8.59
N PRO A 96 -4.97 -3.60 -8.22
CA PRO A 96 -5.21 -4.05 -6.83
C PRO A 96 -4.18 -5.07 -6.33
N LYS A 97 -3.31 -5.54 -7.24
CA LYS A 97 -2.19 -6.42 -6.94
C LYS A 97 -1.24 -5.77 -5.92
N TRP A 98 -0.96 -4.48 -6.09
CA TRP A 98 0.03 -3.76 -5.30
C TRP A 98 -0.60 -3.11 -4.06
N LEU A 99 0.23 -2.95 -3.04
CA LEU A 99 -0.12 -2.23 -1.82
C LEU A 99 0.88 -1.13 -1.61
N PHE A 100 0.38 0.05 -1.30
CA PHE A 100 1.19 1.22 -1.01
C PHE A 100 0.93 1.68 0.41
N TRP A 101 1.97 2.18 1.05
CA TRP A 101 1.78 2.99 2.24
C TRP A 101 1.29 4.37 1.80
N TYR A 102 0.35 4.98 2.53
CA TYR A 102 -0.25 6.26 2.11
C TYR A 102 0.79 7.36 1.83
N GLY A 103 1.95 7.35 2.50
CA GLY A 103 3.01 8.33 2.27
C GLY A 103 3.80 8.12 0.98
N ASP A 104 3.55 7.02 0.25
CA ASP A 104 4.05 6.80 -1.12
C ASP A 104 3.11 7.34 -2.20
N LEU A 105 2.04 8.02 -1.78
CA LEU A 105 1.01 8.55 -2.66
C LEU A 105 0.93 10.06 -2.50
N VAL A 106 0.80 10.74 -3.63
CA VAL A 106 0.55 12.18 -3.71
C VAL A 106 -0.90 12.36 -4.13
N LEU A 107 -1.68 13.07 -3.31
CA LEU A 107 -3.05 13.44 -3.63
C LEU A 107 -3.08 14.41 -4.81
N VAL A 108 -3.88 14.08 -5.82
CA VAL A 108 -4.11 14.90 -7.01
C VAL A 108 -5.48 15.57 -6.93
N GLU A 109 -6.52 14.81 -6.57
CA GLU A 109 -7.90 15.29 -6.48
C GLU A 109 -8.65 14.52 -5.39
N ASN A 110 -9.47 15.22 -4.61
CA ASN A 110 -10.34 14.59 -3.61
C ASN A 110 -11.49 13.87 -4.31
N GLY A 111 -11.69 12.60 -3.99
CA GLY A 111 -12.85 11.83 -4.41
C GLY A 111 -13.98 12.12 -3.44
N GLY A 112 -14.77 13.15 -3.75
CA GLY A 112 -15.90 13.60 -2.92
C GLY A 112 -16.93 12.52 -2.60
#